data_AF-A0A9P4GH52-F1
#
_entry.id   AF-A0A9P4GH52-F1
#
_cell.length_a   1.000
_cell.length_b   1.000
_cell.length_c   1.000
_cell.angle_alpha   90.00
_cell.angle_beta   90.00
_cell.angle_gamma   90.00
#
_symmetry.space_group_name_H-M   'P 1'
#
loop_
_entity.id
_entity.type
_entity.pdbx_description
1 polymer ?
#
loop_
_entity_poly.entity_id
_entity_poly.type
_entity_poly.pdbx_seq_one_letter_code
_entity_poly.pdbx_strand_id
1 'polypeptide(L)'
;MPSQSHGRVCFLVALCSITLFLLLLNSSINGRSAACRHGQYSCSGQNDIRNSTLGFEKILVINLPWRTDRRDSITLAAAHTGLSLEWINGINASQINEKAFPSGNHRQMPKGNVGSWRAHMNALRLVVERNLSTALILEDDVDWDERVRGQLADFGIVSRRLPGMIAQFDTGGQAHVPATENPSHADPVLDAIELAKRSTARLPISNEPASSDPYGRDWDIIWLGHCGTSLPPHQVSSPTSLPQVADRFMLSHDPTVPNSSDLRPSHLAPLDSISSIYPPHTRIYHRSYRTLCTLAYAVTQGGARKILYEHGMRNLDKGYDFALSEWCDGQTKNMGERC
;
A
#
# COMPACT_ATOMS: atom_id res chain seq x y z
N MET A 1 -45.71 64.36 -24.42
CA MET A 1 -45.86 62.90 -24.67
C MET A 1 -44.47 62.31 -24.85
N PRO A 2 -43.85 61.72 -23.82
CA PRO A 2 -42.59 61.00 -23.97
C PRO A 2 -42.88 59.70 -24.72
N SER A 3 -42.07 59.42 -25.75
CA SER A 3 -42.28 58.31 -26.68
C SER A 3 -42.26 56.96 -25.95
N GLN A 4 -43.34 56.18 -26.13
CA GLN A 4 -43.44 54.78 -25.70
C GLN A 4 -42.37 53.86 -26.32
N SER A 5 -41.51 54.37 -27.21
CA SER A 5 -40.44 53.61 -27.86
C SER A 5 -39.25 53.35 -26.93
N HIS A 6 -38.88 54.28 -26.05
CA HIS A 6 -37.69 54.11 -25.19
C HIS A 6 -37.90 53.05 -24.10
N GLY A 7 -39.11 52.98 -23.52
CA GLY A 7 -39.45 51.96 -22.52
C GLY A 7 -39.37 50.54 -23.10
N ARG A 8 -39.80 50.33 -24.35
CA ARG A 8 -39.74 49.03 -25.03
C ARG A 8 -38.31 48.59 -25.33
N VAL A 9 -37.44 49.53 -25.72
CA VAL A 9 -36.03 49.25 -25.97
C VAL A 9 -35.32 48.88 -24.67
N CYS A 10 -35.53 49.63 -23.58
CA CYS A 10 -34.96 49.30 -22.28
C CYS A 10 -35.43 47.92 -21.76
N PHE A 11 -36.70 47.58 -21.98
CA PHE A 11 -37.24 46.27 -21.58
C PHE A 11 -36.59 45.12 -22.36
N LEU A 12 -36.39 45.29 -23.67
CA LEU A 12 -35.73 44.29 -24.51
C LEU A 12 -34.25 44.10 -24.15
N VAL A 13 -33.52 45.19 -23.86
CA VAL A 13 -32.13 45.08 -23.42
C VAL A 13 -32.04 44.36 -22.07
N ALA A 14 -32.91 44.68 -21.12
CA ALA A 14 -32.94 43.99 -19.82
C ALA A 14 -33.25 42.49 -19.97
N LEU A 15 -34.21 42.13 -20.83
CA LEU A 15 -34.53 40.73 -21.11
C LEU A 15 -33.34 39.98 -21.73
N CYS A 16 -32.69 40.58 -22.73
CA CYS A 16 -31.50 40.02 -23.36
C CYS A 16 -30.35 39.82 -22.37
N SER A 17 -30.09 40.79 -21.50
CA SER A 17 -29.06 40.70 -20.45
C SER A 17 -29.36 39.59 -19.43
N ILE A 18 -30.62 39.42 -19.02
CA ILE A 18 -31.04 38.34 -18.11
C ILE A 18 -30.88 36.98 -18.79
N THR A 19 -31.31 36.82 -20.04
CA THR A 19 -31.10 35.56 -20.78
C THR A 19 -29.62 35.25 -20.97
N LEU A 20 -28.78 36.25 -21.26
CA LEU A 20 -27.34 36.04 -21.39
C LEU A 20 -26.72 35.64 -20.05
N PHE A 21 -27.13 36.27 -18.95
CA PHE A 21 -26.68 35.92 -17.60
C PHE A 21 -27.10 34.51 -17.19
N LEU A 22 -28.33 34.09 -17.51
CA LEU A 22 -28.81 32.73 -17.27
C LEU A 22 -28.09 31.69 -18.15
N LEU A 23 -27.76 32.02 -19.40
CA LEU A 23 -26.94 31.16 -20.27
C LEU A 23 -25.50 31.03 -19.74
N LEU A 24 -24.92 32.12 -19.23
CA LEU A 24 -23.59 32.11 -18.61
C LEU A 24 -23.57 31.30 -17.30
N LEU A 25 -24.60 31.43 -16.46
CA LEU A 25 -24.78 30.61 -15.26
C LEU A 25 -24.98 29.12 -15.60
N ASN A 26 -25.75 28.81 -16.65
CA ASN A 26 -25.95 27.41 -17.06
C ASN A 26 -24.66 26.83 -17.68
N SER A 27 -23.85 27.66 -18.34
CA SER A 27 -22.52 27.25 -18.84
C SER A 27 -21.48 27.04 -17.73
N SER A 28 -21.58 27.78 -16.61
CA SER A 28 -20.69 27.58 -15.45
C SER A 28 -21.11 26.39 -14.59
N ILE A 29 -22.40 26.06 -14.54
CA ILE A 29 -22.93 24.88 -13.84
C ILE A 29 -22.73 23.60 -14.66
N ASN A 30 -22.89 23.64 -15.98
CA ASN A 30 -22.55 22.52 -16.88
C ASN A 30 -21.05 22.41 -17.19
N GLY A 31 -20.22 23.34 -16.67
CA GLY A 31 -18.76 23.34 -16.81
C GLY A 31 -18.00 22.43 -15.84
N ARG A 32 -18.70 21.63 -15.01
CA ARG A 32 -18.08 20.69 -14.04
C ARG A 32 -18.33 19.21 -14.31
N SER A 33 -18.77 18.85 -15.52
CA SER A 33 -18.79 17.44 -15.95
C SER A 33 -18.09 17.27 -17.30
N ALA A 34 -16.90 16.66 -17.21
CA ALA A 34 -16.16 15.91 -18.23
C ALA A 34 -16.05 16.49 -19.66
N ALA A 35 -14.85 16.99 -20.00
CA ALA A 35 -14.33 16.83 -21.36
C ALA A 35 -12.80 16.84 -21.36
N CYS A 36 -12.19 15.65 -21.52
CA CYS A 36 -10.88 15.53 -22.15
C CYS A 36 -10.91 16.30 -23.48
N ARG A 37 -10.13 17.38 -23.61
CA ARG A 37 -9.92 18.05 -24.90
C ARG A 37 -8.45 17.97 -25.31
N HIS A 38 -8.25 17.17 -26.36
CA HIS A 38 -7.30 17.34 -27.46
C HIS A 38 -5.79 17.38 -27.15
N GLY A 39 -5.23 16.17 -27.07
CA GLY A 39 -3.99 15.78 -27.72
C GLY A 39 -4.13 14.30 -28.05
N GLN A 40 -3.79 13.87 -29.26
CA GLN A 40 -3.93 12.49 -29.74
C GLN A 40 -3.13 11.49 -28.88
N TYR A 41 -3.72 11.07 -27.76
CA TYR A 41 -3.33 9.87 -27.04
C TYR A 41 -4.61 9.13 -26.72
N SER A 42 -4.75 7.96 -27.35
CA SER A 42 -5.75 6.96 -27.07
C SER A 42 -5.98 6.81 -25.56
N CYS A 43 -7.20 7.03 -25.08
CA CYS A 43 -7.64 6.49 -23.80
C CYS A 43 -7.81 4.96 -23.95
N SER A 44 -6.70 4.25 -24.13
CA SER A 44 -6.62 2.85 -23.68
C SER A 44 -6.73 2.88 -22.16
N GLY A 45 -7.50 1.99 -21.54
CA GLY A 45 -7.61 1.90 -20.08
C GLY A 45 -6.23 1.79 -19.43
N GLN A 46 -5.69 2.93 -18.99
CA GLN A 46 -4.40 3.01 -18.32
C GLN A 46 -4.64 2.65 -16.86
N ASN A 47 -3.95 1.63 -16.38
CA ASN A 47 -3.81 1.34 -14.94
C ASN A 47 -2.93 2.43 -14.28
N ASP A 48 -3.31 3.70 -14.44
CA ASP A 48 -2.68 4.83 -13.77
C ASP A 48 -3.15 4.85 -12.30
N ILE A 49 -2.29 5.32 -11.39
CA ILE A 49 -2.59 5.48 -9.96
C ILE A 49 -3.80 6.38 -9.73
N ARG A 50 -4.09 7.28 -10.68
CA ARG A 50 -5.24 8.20 -10.59
C ARG A 50 -6.58 7.52 -10.85
N ASN A 51 -6.61 6.31 -11.40
CA ASN A 51 -7.84 5.59 -11.67
C ASN A 51 -8.60 5.21 -10.38
N SER A 52 -9.75 4.54 -10.52
CA SER A 52 -10.58 4.12 -9.38
C SER A 52 -10.01 2.93 -8.60
N THR A 53 -8.91 2.33 -9.04
CA THR A 53 -8.27 1.16 -8.43
C THR A 53 -6.82 1.42 -8.04
N LEU A 54 -6.42 2.70 -7.97
CA LEU A 54 -5.08 3.14 -7.58
C LEU A 54 -3.96 2.52 -8.42
N GLY A 55 -4.22 2.20 -9.69
CA GLY A 55 -3.24 1.57 -10.59
C GLY A 55 -3.10 0.05 -10.42
N PHE A 56 -3.85 -0.57 -9.50
CA PHE A 56 -4.02 -2.02 -9.43
C PHE A 56 -5.17 -2.45 -10.34
N GLU A 57 -5.26 -3.74 -10.68
CA GLU A 57 -6.41 -4.23 -11.46
C GLU A 57 -7.68 -4.25 -10.61
N LYS A 58 -7.57 -4.63 -9.33
CA LYS A 58 -8.68 -4.65 -8.37
C LYS A 58 -8.24 -4.21 -6.98
N ILE A 59 -9.18 -3.61 -6.25
CA ILE A 59 -9.11 -3.44 -4.80
C ILE A 59 -10.11 -4.42 -4.18
N LEU A 60 -9.62 -5.35 -3.39
CA LEU A 60 -10.38 -6.38 -2.69
C LEU A 60 -10.44 -6.03 -1.21
N VAL A 61 -11.62 -6.02 -0.60
CA VAL A 61 -11.80 -5.74 0.82
C VAL A 61 -12.37 -6.95 1.54
N ILE A 62 -11.64 -7.47 2.51
CA ILE A 62 -12.05 -8.57 3.37
C ILE A 62 -12.92 -8.01 4.49
N ASN A 63 -14.20 -8.38 4.51
CA ASN A 63 -15.16 -7.94 5.51
C ASN A 63 -15.99 -9.11 6.00
N LEU A 64 -16.19 -9.22 7.32
CA LEU A 64 -17.16 -10.18 7.85
C LEU A 64 -18.57 -9.74 7.43
N PRO A 65 -19.41 -10.62 6.82
CA PRO A 65 -20.70 -10.21 6.27
C PRO A 65 -21.65 -9.51 7.25
N TRP A 66 -21.51 -9.77 8.55
CA TRP A 66 -22.30 -9.17 9.62
C TRP A 66 -21.72 -7.87 10.19
N ARG A 67 -20.50 -7.48 9.81
CA ARG A 67 -19.88 -6.19 10.17
C ARG A 67 -20.29 -5.11 9.18
N THR A 68 -21.60 -4.88 9.11
CA THR A 68 -22.20 -3.86 8.24
C THR A 68 -21.72 -2.46 8.61
N ASP A 69 -21.45 -2.21 9.89
CA ASP A 69 -20.85 -0.98 10.39
C ASP A 69 -19.52 -0.64 9.70
N ARG A 70 -18.62 -1.63 9.59
CA ARG A 70 -17.32 -1.47 8.89
C ARG A 70 -17.49 -1.37 7.39
N ARG A 71 -18.38 -2.17 6.82
CA ARG A 71 -18.70 -2.15 5.39
C ARG A 71 -19.25 -0.81 4.94
N ASP A 72 -20.17 -0.23 5.71
CA ASP A 72 -20.76 1.07 5.43
C ASP A 72 -19.70 2.18 5.53
N SER A 73 -18.85 2.13 6.57
CA SER A 73 -17.73 3.08 6.74
C SER A 73 -16.79 3.09 5.53
N ILE A 74 -16.29 1.92 5.12
CA ILE A 74 -15.38 1.81 3.95
C ILE A 74 -16.10 2.19 2.66
N THR A 75 -17.39 1.86 2.51
CA THR A 75 -18.18 2.26 1.34
C THR A 75 -18.24 3.77 1.20
N LEU A 76 -18.46 4.49 2.31
CA LEU A 76 -18.47 5.96 2.33
C LEU A 76 -17.07 6.54 2.04
N ALA A 77 -16.03 5.99 2.65
CA ALA A 77 -14.65 6.40 2.39
C ALA A 77 -14.27 6.23 0.90
N ALA A 78 -14.63 5.10 0.30
CA ALA A 78 -14.39 4.82 -1.11
C ALA A 78 -15.21 5.71 -2.03
N ALA A 79 -16.48 6.00 -1.69
CA ALA A 79 -17.28 6.95 -2.45
C ALA A 79 -16.68 8.36 -2.40
N HIS A 80 -16.16 8.77 -1.24
CA HIS A 80 -15.51 10.07 -1.05
C HIS A 80 -14.22 10.19 -1.87
N THR A 81 -13.40 9.15 -1.92
CA THR A 81 -12.13 9.15 -2.66
C THR A 81 -12.25 8.59 -4.09
N GLY A 82 -13.46 8.27 -4.56
CA GLY A 82 -13.72 7.74 -5.91
C GLY A 82 -13.04 6.39 -6.18
N LEU A 83 -12.97 5.51 -5.18
CA LEU A 83 -12.40 4.17 -5.28
C LEU A 83 -13.47 3.11 -5.57
N SER A 84 -13.12 2.16 -6.42
CA SER A 84 -13.94 1.00 -6.76
C SER A 84 -13.46 -0.21 -5.99
N LEU A 85 -14.34 -0.77 -5.15
CA LEU A 85 -14.03 -1.90 -4.28
C LEU A 85 -14.79 -3.16 -4.69
N GLU A 86 -14.15 -4.32 -4.54
CA GLU A 86 -14.80 -5.63 -4.56
C GLU A 86 -14.69 -6.29 -3.19
N TRP A 87 -15.76 -6.96 -2.75
CA TRP A 87 -15.83 -7.50 -1.39
C TRP A 87 -15.52 -8.99 -1.36
N ILE A 88 -14.69 -9.38 -0.38
CA ILE A 88 -14.40 -10.75 -0.01
C ILE A 88 -15.03 -11.00 1.36
N ASN A 89 -15.88 -12.02 1.45
CA ASN A 89 -16.45 -12.40 2.74
C ASN A 89 -15.35 -12.97 3.64
N GLY A 90 -15.19 -12.35 4.81
CA GLY A 90 -14.50 -12.95 5.94
C GLY A 90 -15.23 -14.21 6.42
N ILE A 91 -14.49 -15.12 7.05
CA ILE A 91 -14.99 -16.44 7.42
C ILE A 91 -14.75 -16.68 8.92
N ASN A 92 -15.75 -17.22 9.61
CA ASN A 92 -15.54 -17.72 10.96
C ASN A 92 -14.83 -19.08 10.91
N ALA A 93 -13.84 -19.31 11.78
CA ALA A 93 -13.16 -20.60 11.86
C ALA A 93 -14.12 -21.80 11.99
N SER A 94 -15.27 -21.63 12.64
CA SER A 94 -16.27 -22.70 12.77
C SER A 94 -16.93 -23.12 11.45
N GLN A 95 -16.82 -22.32 10.39
CA GLN A 95 -17.37 -22.62 9.07
C GLN A 95 -16.37 -23.37 8.18
N ILE A 96 -15.12 -23.54 8.63
CA ILE A 96 -14.07 -24.19 7.86
C ILE A 96 -14.14 -25.70 8.12
N ASN A 97 -14.26 -26.47 7.05
CA ASN A 97 -14.23 -27.92 7.15
C ASN A 97 -12.83 -28.40 7.56
N GLU A 98 -12.73 -29.40 8.44
CA GLU A 98 -11.44 -29.93 8.90
C GLU A 98 -10.52 -30.39 7.75
N LYS A 99 -11.09 -30.86 6.64
CA LYS A 99 -10.33 -31.28 5.44
C LYS A 99 -9.71 -30.12 4.66
N ALA A 100 -10.10 -28.88 4.94
CA ALA A 100 -9.59 -27.69 4.26
C ALA A 100 -8.30 -27.15 4.89
N PHE A 101 -7.90 -27.65 6.06
CA PHE A 101 -6.66 -27.22 6.71
C PHE A 101 -5.45 -27.90 6.09
N PRO A 102 -4.38 -27.15 5.76
CA PRO A 102 -3.08 -27.74 5.45
C PRO A 102 -2.47 -28.37 6.70
N SER A 103 -1.29 -28.98 6.55
CA SER A 103 -0.50 -29.40 7.71
C SER A 103 -0.18 -28.21 8.62
N GLY A 104 0.08 -28.47 9.90
CA GLY A 104 0.44 -27.44 10.87
C GLY A 104 -0.31 -27.60 12.19
N ASN A 105 -0.53 -26.48 12.87
CA ASN A 105 -1.05 -26.41 14.23
C ASN A 105 -2.32 -25.56 14.34
N HIS A 106 -3.17 -25.61 13.32
CA HIS A 106 -4.42 -24.84 13.23
C HIS A 106 -5.33 -25.00 14.44
N ARG A 107 -5.30 -26.16 15.11
CA ARG A 107 -6.12 -26.45 16.30
C ARG A 107 -5.73 -25.67 17.55
N GLN A 108 -4.47 -25.23 17.65
CA GLN A 108 -3.98 -24.44 18.78
C GLN A 108 -4.02 -22.93 18.50
N MET A 109 -4.35 -22.54 17.26
CA MET A 109 -4.44 -21.15 16.87
C MET A 109 -5.74 -20.50 17.39
N PRO A 110 -5.71 -19.20 17.74
CA PRO A 110 -6.93 -18.45 18.00
C PRO A 110 -7.89 -18.51 16.82
N LYS A 111 -9.18 -18.70 17.09
CA LYS A 111 -10.21 -18.80 16.04
C LYS A 111 -10.24 -17.59 15.10
N GLY A 112 -9.94 -16.40 15.62
CA GLY A 112 -9.79 -15.18 14.82
C GLY A 112 -8.69 -15.31 13.76
N ASN A 113 -7.51 -15.78 14.14
CA ASN A 113 -6.37 -15.99 13.24
C ASN A 113 -6.67 -17.04 12.17
N VAL A 114 -7.38 -18.10 12.53
CA VAL A 114 -7.81 -19.14 11.58
C VAL A 114 -8.82 -18.57 10.56
N GLY A 115 -9.78 -17.77 11.01
CA GLY A 115 -10.73 -17.08 10.13
C GLY A 115 -10.06 -16.07 9.20
N SER A 116 -9.14 -15.26 9.75
CA SER A 116 -8.31 -14.31 9.00
C SER A 116 -7.52 -15.03 7.91
N TRP A 117 -6.73 -16.06 8.26
CA TRP A 117 -5.99 -16.88 7.30
C TRP A 117 -6.88 -17.33 6.14
N ARG A 118 -8.04 -17.90 6.44
CA ARG A 118 -8.92 -18.44 5.40
C ARG A 118 -9.45 -17.34 4.48
N ALA A 119 -9.77 -16.17 5.02
CA ALA A 119 -10.25 -15.04 4.25
C ALA A 119 -9.16 -14.50 3.31
N HIS A 120 -7.92 -14.34 3.77
CA HIS A 120 -6.80 -13.95 2.92
C HIS A 120 -6.51 -14.99 1.83
N MET A 121 -6.53 -16.28 2.17
CA MET A 121 -6.36 -17.34 1.17
C MET A 121 -7.48 -17.34 0.12
N ASN A 122 -8.71 -16.91 0.46
CA ASN A 122 -9.79 -16.76 -0.50
C ASN A 122 -9.59 -15.54 -1.42
N ALA A 123 -9.09 -14.42 -0.89
CA ALA A 123 -8.73 -13.25 -1.68
C ALA A 123 -7.63 -13.60 -2.69
N LEU A 124 -6.56 -14.26 -2.24
CA LEU A 124 -5.48 -14.73 -3.10
C LEU A 124 -5.96 -15.75 -4.15
N ARG A 125 -6.81 -16.70 -3.75
CA ARG A 125 -7.42 -17.63 -4.71
C ARG A 125 -8.21 -16.89 -5.79
N LEU A 126 -8.95 -15.84 -5.45
CA LEU A 126 -9.67 -15.03 -6.43
C LEU A 126 -8.72 -14.35 -7.43
N VAL A 127 -7.58 -13.80 -6.96
CA VAL A 127 -6.53 -13.26 -7.84
C VAL A 127 -6.08 -14.30 -8.86
N VAL A 128 -5.84 -15.54 -8.39
CA VAL A 128 -5.40 -16.64 -9.26
C VAL A 128 -6.51 -17.11 -10.21
N GLU A 129 -7.71 -17.39 -9.71
CA GLU A 129 -8.85 -17.92 -10.47
C GLU A 129 -9.31 -16.97 -11.57
N ARG A 130 -9.29 -15.66 -11.30
CA ARG A 130 -9.65 -14.63 -12.28
C ARG A 130 -8.46 -14.16 -13.12
N ASN A 131 -7.28 -14.72 -12.89
CA ASN A 131 -6.03 -14.32 -13.54
C ASN A 131 -5.78 -12.79 -13.44
N LEU A 132 -6.09 -12.20 -12.28
CA LEU A 132 -5.86 -10.78 -12.05
C LEU A 132 -4.36 -10.52 -12.03
N SER A 133 -3.95 -9.50 -12.76
CA SER A 133 -2.55 -9.17 -12.93
C SER A 133 -1.96 -8.57 -11.64
N THR A 134 -2.74 -7.77 -10.90
CA THR A 134 -2.45 -7.28 -9.54
C THR A 134 -3.74 -7.11 -8.74
N ALA A 135 -3.65 -7.20 -7.41
CA ALA A 135 -4.74 -6.80 -6.55
C ALA A 135 -4.21 -6.14 -5.27
N LEU A 136 -4.84 -5.05 -4.85
CA LEU A 136 -4.70 -4.48 -3.51
C LEU A 136 -5.73 -5.15 -2.60
N ILE A 137 -5.30 -5.77 -1.51
CA ILE A 137 -6.14 -6.45 -0.53
C ILE A 137 -6.15 -5.61 0.75
N LEU A 138 -7.34 -5.30 1.23
CA LEU A 138 -7.61 -4.48 2.41
C LEU A 138 -8.38 -5.28 3.47
N GLU A 139 -8.07 -5.08 4.74
CA GLU A 139 -8.93 -5.50 5.86
C GLU A 139 -10.03 -4.45 6.12
N ASP A 140 -11.14 -4.83 6.77
CA ASP A 140 -12.31 -3.96 6.93
C ASP A 140 -12.19 -2.90 8.04
N ASP A 141 -11.07 -2.83 8.74
CA ASP A 141 -10.74 -1.79 9.71
C ASP A 141 -9.55 -0.91 9.28
N VAL A 142 -9.21 -0.92 7.98
CA VAL A 142 -8.29 0.05 7.40
C VAL A 142 -8.99 1.39 7.15
N ASP A 143 -8.21 2.47 7.22
CA ASP A 143 -8.58 3.81 6.76
C ASP A 143 -7.43 4.41 5.94
N TRP A 144 -7.69 5.45 5.15
CA TRP A 144 -6.68 6.10 4.32
C TRP A 144 -6.90 7.61 4.22
N ASP A 145 -5.81 8.33 4.00
CA ASP A 145 -5.82 9.76 3.76
C ASP A 145 -6.48 10.08 2.40
N GLU A 146 -7.25 11.16 2.30
CA GLU A 146 -7.84 11.61 1.03
C GLU A 146 -6.79 11.83 -0.08
N ARG A 147 -5.54 12.10 0.31
CA ARG A 147 -4.36 12.27 -0.55
C ARG A 147 -3.73 10.96 -1.00
N VAL A 148 -4.37 9.80 -0.80
CA VAL A 148 -3.85 8.46 -1.12
C VAL A 148 -3.26 8.34 -2.53
N ARG A 149 -3.83 9.02 -3.54
CA ARG A 149 -3.28 9.02 -4.91
C ARG A 149 -1.90 9.67 -5.00
N GLY A 150 -1.66 10.75 -4.27
CA GLY A 150 -0.36 11.41 -4.20
C GLY A 150 0.65 10.52 -3.47
N GLN A 151 0.26 10.00 -2.30
CA GLN A 151 1.10 9.10 -1.51
C GLN A 151 1.53 7.85 -2.32
N LEU A 152 0.59 7.27 -3.08
CA LEU A 152 0.88 6.12 -3.93
C LEU A 152 1.64 6.48 -5.21
N ALA A 153 1.48 7.69 -5.75
CA ALA A 153 2.33 8.16 -6.85
C ALA A 153 3.80 8.21 -6.43
N ASP A 154 4.08 8.72 -5.23
CA ASP A 154 5.43 8.71 -4.65
C ASP A 154 5.91 7.27 -4.42
N PHE A 155 5.05 6.41 -3.87
CA PHE A 155 5.36 4.99 -3.68
C PHE A 155 5.68 4.28 -5.01
N GLY A 156 4.96 4.56 -6.09
CA GLY A 156 5.19 3.97 -7.41
C GLY A 156 6.55 4.31 -7.99
N ILE A 157 7.13 5.47 -7.66
CA ILE A 157 8.52 5.81 -8.00
C ILE A 157 9.47 4.87 -7.26
N VAL A 158 9.21 4.66 -5.98
CA VAL A 158 10.04 3.80 -5.12
C VAL A 158 9.97 2.35 -5.55
N SER A 159 8.78 1.81 -5.75
CA SER A 159 8.58 0.38 -6.02
C SER A 159 9.28 -0.08 -7.29
N ARG A 160 9.49 0.82 -8.27
CA ARG A 160 10.25 0.53 -9.50
C ARG A 160 11.77 0.62 -9.34
N ARG A 161 12.28 1.30 -8.31
CA ARG A 161 13.72 1.57 -8.12
C ARG A 161 14.34 0.76 -7.00
N LEU A 162 13.59 0.60 -5.91
CA LEU A 162 14.05 -0.03 -4.69
C LEU A 162 14.51 -1.48 -4.88
N PRO A 163 13.84 -2.35 -5.67
CA PRO A 163 14.34 -3.71 -5.91
C PRO A 163 15.76 -3.74 -6.49
N GLY A 164 16.08 -2.85 -7.44
CA GLY A 164 17.42 -2.72 -8.01
C GLY A 164 18.46 -2.26 -6.98
N MET A 165 18.09 -1.34 -6.09
CA MET A 165 18.96 -0.90 -4.99
C MET A 165 19.21 -2.01 -3.96
N ILE A 166 18.17 -2.75 -3.59
CA ILE A 166 18.28 -3.92 -2.69
C ILE A 166 19.17 -4.98 -3.32
N ALA A 167 18.99 -5.30 -4.61
CA ALA A 167 19.83 -6.27 -5.30
C ALA A 167 21.31 -5.84 -5.33
N GLN A 168 21.61 -4.56 -5.56
CA GLN A 168 22.97 -4.01 -5.46
C GLN A 168 23.54 -4.10 -4.03
N PHE A 169 22.72 -3.81 -3.03
CA PHE A 169 23.09 -3.94 -1.61
C PHE A 169 23.39 -5.40 -1.26
N ASP A 170 22.50 -6.33 -1.60
CA ASP A 170 22.63 -7.76 -1.30
C ASP A 170 23.85 -8.39 -2.03
N THR A 171 24.13 -7.98 -3.27
CA THR A 171 25.31 -8.43 -4.03
C THR A 171 26.62 -7.84 -3.50
N GLY A 172 26.61 -6.58 -3.06
CA GLY A 172 27.75 -5.96 -2.39
C GLY A 172 28.00 -6.51 -0.97
N GLY A 173 26.98 -7.11 -0.36
CA GLY A 173 27.01 -7.71 0.98
C GLY A 173 27.37 -9.20 1.05
N GLN A 174 27.67 -9.87 -0.08
CA GLN A 174 28.02 -11.30 -0.10
C GLN A 174 29.43 -11.57 0.49
N ALA A 175 29.53 -11.51 1.81
CA ALA A 175 30.32 -12.44 2.61
C ALA A 175 29.34 -13.19 3.52
N HIS A 176 29.04 -14.44 3.16
CA HIS A 176 28.09 -15.29 3.87
C HIS A 176 28.67 -15.65 5.25
N VAL A 177 28.21 -14.98 6.32
CA VAL A 177 28.50 -15.42 7.70
C VAL A 177 27.41 -16.43 8.09
N PRO A 178 27.77 -17.70 8.43
CA PRO A 178 26.80 -18.70 8.84
C PRO A 178 26.07 -18.27 10.12
N ALA A 179 24.81 -18.67 10.22
CA ALA A 179 23.97 -18.45 11.39
C ALA A 179 24.43 -19.29 12.58
N THR A 180 25.48 -18.85 13.26
CA THR A 180 25.84 -19.26 14.61
C THR A 180 26.48 -18.08 15.31
N GLU A 181 25.80 -17.51 16.30
CA GLU A 181 26.31 -17.32 17.67
C GLU A 181 25.62 -16.18 18.44
N ASN A 182 25.43 -16.48 19.73
CA ASN A 182 25.08 -15.66 20.88
C ASN A 182 25.14 -14.11 20.73
N PRO A 183 24.14 -13.38 21.24
CA PRO A 183 24.08 -11.91 21.20
C PRO A 183 24.96 -11.22 22.26
N SER A 184 26.12 -11.77 22.62
CA SER A 184 26.92 -11.28 23.75
C SER A 184 28.14 -10.43 23.39
N HIS A 185 28.33 -10.05 22.12
CA HIS A 185 29.34 -9.06 21.73
C HIS A 185 28.78 -8.10 20.67
N ALA A 186 27.88 -7.21 21.09
CA ALA A 186 27.59 -6.00 20.35
C ALA A 186 28.71 -4.99 20.62
N ASP A 187 29.58 -4.76 19.65
CA ASP A 187 30.45 -3.59 19.60
C ASP A 187 29.60 -2.31 19.73
N PRO A 188 30.14 -1.20 20.29
CA PRO A 188 29.36 0.00 20.54
C PRO A 188 28.93 0.63 19.21
N VAL A 189 27.69 0.31 18.83
CA VAL A 189 26.74 1.06 18.00
C VAL A 189 27.38 2.20 17.21
N LEU A 190 27.62 1.97 15.92
CA LEU A 190 27.48 3.06 14.96
C LEU A 190 26.13 3.73 15.26
N ASP A 191 26.17 5.02 15.61
CA ASP A 191 24.98 5.82 15.91
C ASP A 191 23.88 5.48 14.89
N ALA A 192 22.74 4.95 15.37
CA ALA A 192 21.66 4.47 14.52
C ALA A 192 21.18 5.56 13.56
N ILE A 193 21.33 6.83 13.96
CA ILE A 193 21.06 8.01 13.14
C ILE A 193 22.08 8.14 12.00
N GLU A 194 23.38 7.97 12.27
CA GLU A 194 24.41 7.98 11.23
C GLU A 194 24.26 6.84 10.24
N LEU A 195 23.86 5.66 10.71
CA LEU A 195 23.55 4.53 9.85
C LEU A 195 22.34 4.83 8.95
N ALA A 196 21.26 5.36 9.53
CA ALA A 196 20.08 5.76 8.78
C ALA A 196 20.38 6.84 7.73
N LYS A 197 21.21 7.84 8.04
CA LYS A 197 21.65 8.87 7.09
C LYS A 197 22.39 8.28 5.88
N ARG A 198 23.24 7.27 6.11
CA ARG A 198 24.05 6.65 5.05
C ARG A 198 23.23 5.73 4.16
N SER A 199 22.23 5.08 4.72
CA SER A 199 21.47 4.04 4.03
C SER A 199 20.18 4.55 3.41
N THR A 200 19.86 5.84 3.58
CA THR A 200 18.62 6.43 3.08
C THR A 200 18.88 7.45 1.98
N ALA A 201 18.35 7.17 0.79
CA ALA A 201 18.32 8.12 -0.31
C ALA A 201 17.09 9.04 -0.19
N ARG A 202 17.17 10.26 -0.72
CA ARG A 202 15.98 11.11 -0.87
C ARG A 202 15.12 10.60 -2.02
N LEU A 203 13.80 10.68 -1.86
CA LEU A 203 12.87 10.36 -2.93
C LEU A 203 13.16 11.26 -4.15
N PRO A 204 13.43 10.68 -5.33
CA PRO A 204 13.74 11.46 -6.51
C PRO A 204 12.47 12.08 -7.10
N ILE A 205 12.60 13.28 -7.67
CA ILE A 205 11.55 13.87 -8.48
C ILE A 205 11.40 13.02 -9.75
N SER A 206 10.22 12.43 -9.97
CA SER A 206 9.96 11.61 -11.14
C SER A 206 9.48 12.46 -12.31
N ASN A 207 10.25 12.45 -13.39
CA ASN A 207 9.84 12.90 -14.72
C ASN A 207 9.43 11.73 -15.63
N GLU A 208 9.30 10.52 -15.08
CA GLU A 208 8.95 9.33 -15.85
C GLU A 208 7.53 9.46 -16.43
N PRO A 209 7.33 9.09 -17.71
CA PRO A 209 6.01 9.08 -18.31
C PRO A 209 5.08 8.11 -17.56
N ALA A 210 3.77 8.36 -17.69
CA ALA A 210 2.76 7.47 -17.13
C ALA A 210 2.98 6.03 -17.64
N SER A 211 3.18 5.11 -16.71
CA SER A 211 3.35 3.69 -16.99
C SER A 211 2.01 2.97 -16.88
N SER A 212 1.78 1.96 -17.72
CA SER A 212 0.68 1.01 -17.54
C SER A 212 0.83 0.15 -16.29
N ASP A 213 2.04 0.08 -15.73
CA ASP A 213 2.36 -0.64 -14.50
C ASP A 213 3.04 0.35 -13.55
N PRO A 214 2.26 1.17 -12.83
CA PRO A 214 2.81 2.29 -12.08
C PRO A 214 3.58 1.84 -10.84
N TYR A 215 3.46 0.57 -10.43
CA TYR A 215 4.28 0.01 -9.35
C TYR A 215 5.42 -0.88 -9.86
N GLY A 216 5.57 -1.06 -11.18
CA GLY A 216 6.41 -2.13 -11.73
C GLY A 216 5.86 -3.52 -11.41
N ARG A 217 6.61 -4.58 -11.77
CA ARG A 217 6.18 -5.97 -11.56
C ARG A 217 7.22 -6.86 -10.88
N ASP A 218 8.37 -6.30 -10.50
CA ASP A 218 9.49 -7.03 -9.89
C ASP A 218 9.31 -7.20 -8.37
N TRP A 219 8.07 -7.45 -7.94
CA TRP A 219 7.68 -7.64 -6.55
C TRP A 219 6.59 -8.71 -6.47
N ASP A 220 6.59 -9.50 -5.39
CA ASP A 220 5.50 -10.41 -5.08
C ASP A 220 4.45 -9.74 -4.19
N ILE A 221 4.91 -8.94 -3.21
CA ILE A 221 4.09 -8.22 -2.24
C ILE A 221 4.53 -6.75 -2.13
N ILE A 222 3.56 -5.86 -2.03
CA ILE A 222 3.74 -4.49 -1.53
C ILE A 222 2.95 -4.38 -0.23
N TRP A 223 3.60 -3.93 0.85
CA TRP A 223 2.95 -3.72 2.14
C TRP A 223 2.63 -2.22 2.33
N LEU A 224 1.34 -1.84 2.32
CA LEU A 224 0.90 -0.44 2.43
C LEU A 224 0.33 -0.09 3.79
N GLY A 225 -0.23 -1.08 4.50
CA GLY A 225 -0.84 -0.92 5.82
C GLY A 225 -0.38 -2.03 6.76
N HIS A 226 0.31 -1.65 7.82
CA HIS A 226 0.87 -2.54 8.84
C HIS A 226 0.71 -1.89 10.22
N CYS A 227 0.86 -2.69 11.28
CA CYS A 227 0.83 -2.21 12.67
C CYS A 227 2.21 -2.11 13.30
N GLY A 228 3.25 -2.61 12.62
CA GLY A 228 4.64 -2.45 13.03
C GLY A 228 5.59 -3.00 11.98
N THR A 229 6.77 -2.41 11.86
CA THR A 229 7.83 -2.88 10.96
C THR A 229 9.20 -2.49 11.47
N SER A 230 10.22 -3.26 11.10
CA SER A 230 11.62 -2.95 11.41
C SER A 230 12.38 -2.56 10.15
N LEU A 231 13.41 -1.73 10.30
CA LEU A 231 14.39 -1.57 9.23
C LEU A 231 15.17 -2.89 9.07
N PRO A 232 15.46 -3.34 7.84
CA PRO A 232 16.33 -4.48 7.60
C PRO A 232 17.67 -4.33 8.31
N PRO A 233 18.26 -5.42 8.83
CA PRO A 233 19.55 -5.36 9.48
C PRO A 233 20.63 -5.00 8.46
N HIS A 234 21.57 -4.16 8.86
CA HIS A 234 22.75 -3.87 8.03
C HIS A 234 23.67 -5.08 8.00
N GLN A 235 23.96 -5.60 6.81
CA GLN A 235 25.04 -6.56 6.62
C GLN A 235 26.38 -5.83 6.76
N VAL A 236 26.96 -5.86 7.96
CA VAL A 236 28.32 -5.35 8.19
C VAL A 236 29.27 -6.51 7.90
N SER A 237 29.77 -6.59 6.66
CA SER A 237 30.76 -7.60 6.26
C SER A 237 32.17 -7.30 6.77
N SER A 238 32.45 -6.09 7.29
CA SER A 238 33.67 -5.75 8.02
C SER A 238 33.54 -4.35 8.67
N PRO A 239 34.13 -4.09 9.85
CA PRO A 239 34.12 -2.76 10.50
C PRO A 239 34.75 -1.64 9.64
N THR A 240 35.57 -2.01 8.64
CA THR A 240 36.29 -1.06 7.77
C THR A 240 35.59 -0.79 6.43
N SER A 241 34.50 -1.50 6.11
CA SER A 241 33.75 -1.33 4.87
C SER A 241 32.26 -1.20 5.15
N LEU A 242 31.86 -0.05 5.71
CA LEU A 242 30.45 0.26 5.85
C LEU A 242 29.82 0.43 4.45
N PRO A 243 28.68 -0.22 4.18
CA PRO A 243 28.03 -0.11 2.87
C PRO A 243 27.62 1.34 2.61
N GLN A 244 28.19 1.94 1.56
CA GLN A 244 27.82 3.26 1.05
C GLN A 244 26.53 3.24 0.22
N VAL A 245 25.89 2.08 0.07
CA VAL A 245 24.74 1.90 -0.82
C VAL A 245 23.46 2.06 -0.02
N ALA A 246 22.62 3.01 -0.44
CA ALA A 246 21.29 3.18 0.11
C ALA A 246 20.39 1.99 -0.26
N ASP A 247 19.59 1.53 0.70
CA ASP A 247 18.65 0.41 0.58
C ASP A 247 17.21 0.83 0.92
N ARG A 248 16.97 2.14 1.05
CA ARG A 248 15.67 2.75 1.34
C ARG A 248 15.59 4.20 0.85
N PHE A 249 14.38 4.71 0.75
CA PHE A 249 14.10 6.10 0.42
C PHE A 249 13.39 6.84 1.55
N MET A 250 13.55 8.17 1.59
CA MET A 250 12.76 9.07 2.42
C MET A 250 12.06 10.17 1.62
N LEU A 251 10.85 10.52 2.05
CA LEU A 251 10.17 11.76 1.72
C LEU A 251 10.05 12.61 2.99
N SER A 252 10.73 13.75 3.01
CA SER A 252 10.71 14.68 4.14
C SER A 252 9.55 15.66 4.03
N HIS A 253 9.08 16.15 5.18
CA HIS A 253 7.98 17.13 5.28
C HIS A 253 6.66 16.64 4.69
N ASP A 254 6.37 15.34 4.82
CA ASP A 254 5.07 14.79 4.46
C ASP A 254 4.04 15.15 5.55
N PRO A 255 3.06 16.03 5.27
CA PRO A 255 2.07 16.46 6.27
C PRO A 255 1.11 15.33 6.69
N THR A 256 1.12 14.21 5.98
CA THR A 256 0.29 13.04 6.29
C THR A 256 0.98 12.05 7.24
N VAL A 257 2.28 12.24 7.50
CA VAL A 257 3.01 11.49 8.53
C VAL A 257 2.94 12.29 9.83
N PRO A 258 2.40 11.75 10.94
CA PRO A 258 2.31 12.48 12.20
C PRO A 258 3.68 12.70 12.85
N ASN A 259 3.74 13.62 13.82
CA ASN A 259 4.89 13.71 14.72
C ASN A 259 4.86 12.53 15.70
N SER A 260 6.04 11.99 16.06
CA SER A 260 6.13 10.87 17.00
C SER A 260 5.58 11.20 18.39
N SER A 261 5.60 12.48 18.79
CA SER A 261 4.97 12.95 20.02
C SER A 261 3.44 12.85 20.04
N ASP A 262 2.81 12.82 18.87
CA ASP A 262 1.35 12.77 18.72
C ASP A 262 0.83 11.33 18.63
N LEU A 263 1.74 10.37 18.47
CA LEU A 263 1.42 8.96 18.44
C LEU A 263 1.07 8.44 19.84
N ARG A 264 0.04 7.60 19.92
CA ARG A 264 -0.43 6.97 21.16
C ARG A 264 -0.20 5.46 21.08
N PRO A 265 1.04 4.98 21.30
CA PRO A 265 1.33 3.55 21.27
C PRO A 265 0.62 2.82 22.41
N SER A 266 0.25 1.56 22.17
CA SER A 266 -0.22 0.68 23.23
C SER A 266 0.98 0.19 24.06
N HIS A 267 0.79 -0.09 25.34
CA HIS A 267 1.82 -0.71 26.18
C HIS A 267 2.31 -2.06 25.62
N LEU A 268 1.47 -2.75 24.83
CA LEU A 268 1.79 -4.03 24.21
C LEU A 268 2.44 -3.88 22.82
N ALA A 269 2.50 -2.66 22.28
CA ALA A 269 3.05 -2.34 20.96
C ALA A 269 3.75 -0.96 21.03
N PRO A 270 5.00 -0.91 21.54
CA PRO A 270 5.76 0.32 21.61
C PRO A 270 6.06 0.87 20.21
N LEU A 271 6.45 2.15 20.13
CA LEU A 271 6.80 2.78 18.85
C LEU A 271 8.03 2.10 18.22
N ASP A 272 7.95 1.87 16.92
CA ASP A 272 9.08 1.39 16.12
C ASP A 272 10.23 2.40 16.15
N SER A 273 11.46 1.92 16.01
CA SER A 273 12.66 2.77 16.00
C SER A 273 12.64 3.83 14.89
N ILE A 274 11.90 3.59 13.81
CA ILE A 274 11.67 4.57 12.73
C ILE A 274 11.10 5.89 13.26
N SER A 275 10.31 5.85 14.34
CA SER A 275 9.70 7.04 14.96
C SER A 275 10.69 8.02 15.61
N SER A 276 11.91 7.58 15.92
CA SER A 276 12.95 8.39 16.57
C SER A 276 14.22 8.55 15.71
N ILE A 277 14.46 7.64 14.76
CA ILE A 277 15.63 7.69 13.87
C ILE A 277 15.53 8.83 12.85
N TYR A 278 14.33 9.17 12.39
CA TYR A 278 14.10 10.21 11.38
C TYR A 278 13.43 11.46 11.96
N PRO A 279 13.64 12.65 11.35
CA PRO A 279 12.90 13.84 11.73
C PRO A 279 11.37 13.64 11.62
N PRO A 280 10.57 14.36 12.42
CA PRO A 280 9.11 14.37 12.28
C PRO A 280 8.67 14.64 10.84
N HIS A 281 7.48 14.14 10.47
CA HIS A 281 6.93 14.27 9.12
C HIS A 281 7.83 13.65 8.02
N THR A 282 8.54 12.56 8.33
CA THR A 282 9.35 11.83 7.34
C THR A 282 8.71 10.49 7.04
N ARG A 283 8.34 10.27 5.77
CA ARG A 283 7.90 8.96 5.27
C ARG A 283 9.13 8.17 4.80
N ILE A 284 9.23 6.92 5.24
CA ILE A 284 10.30 6.00 4.82
C ILE A 284 9.70 4.90 3.95
N TYR A 285 10.43 4.55 2.90
CA TYR A 285 10.10 3.43 2.02
C TYR A 285 11.28 2.46 2.01
N HIS A 286 11.04 1.22 2.44
CA HIS A 286 12.09 0.22 2.61
C HIS A 286 11.58 -1.19 2.31
N ARG A 287 12.50 -2.15 2.15
CA ARG A 287 12.16 -3.57 2.10
C ARG A 287 11.44 -3.96 3.39
N SER A 288 10.37 -4.74 3.30
CA SER A 288 9.71 -5.29 4.48
C SER A 288 10.69 -6.12 5.31
N TYR A 289 10.72 -5.89 6.61
CA TYR A 289 11.45 -6.73 7.55
C TYR A 289 10.68 -6.80 8.88
N ARG A 290 10.34 -8.00 9.35
CA ARG A 290 9.51 -8.21 10.55
C ARG A 290 8.23 -7.36 10.55
N THR A 291 7.56 -7.29 9.40
CA THR A 291 6.36 -6.45 9.20
C THR A 291 5.11 -7.18 9.68
N LEU A 292 4.32 -6.56 10.54
CA LEU A 292 3.16 -7.17 11.20
C LEU A 292 1.85 -6.53 10.78
N CYS A 293 0.76 -7.31 10.88
CA CYS A 293 -0.59 -6.98 10.39
C CYS A 293 -0.68 -6.78 8.88
N THR A 294 -1.75 -7.29 8.26
CA THR A 294 -1.98 -7.24 6.80
C THR A 294 -3.10 -6.28 6.42
N LEU A 295 -3.24 -5.17 7.15
CA LEU A 295 -4.32 -4.18 6.99
C LEU A 295 -4.49 -3.72 5.53
N ALA A 296 -3.36 -3.52 4.82
CA ALA A 296 -3.36 -3.32 3.38
C ALA A 296 -2.07 -3.86 2.75
N TYR A 297 -2.21 -4.74 1.77
CA TYR A 297 -1.09 -5.23 0.96
C TYR A 297 -1.53 -5.51 -0.47
N ALA A 298 -0.66 -5.26 -1.44
CA ALA A 298 -0.89 -5.64 -2.82
C ALA A 298 -0.09 -6.90 -3.18
N VAL A 299 -0.61 -7.66 -4.13
CA VAL A 299 0.03 -8.86 -4.68
C VAL A 299 0.03 -8.81 -6.21
N THR A 300 1.09 -9.32 -6.82
CA THR A 300 1.06 -9.71 -8.24
C THR A 300 0.39 -11.08 -8.39
N GLN A 301 -0.03 -11.44 -9.61
CA GLN A 301 -0.56 -12.78 -9.88
C GLN A 301 0.43 -13.88 -9.44
N GLY A 302 1.70 -13.72 -9.79
CA GLY A 302 2.78 -14.63 -9.41
C GLY A 302 2.95 -14.71 -7.89
N GLY A 303 2.99 -13.55 -7.22
CA GLY A 303 3.03 -13.47 -5.76
C GLY A 303 1.85 -14.19 -5.11
N ALA A 304 0.62 -13.99 -5.61
CA ALA A 304 -0.57 -14.64 -5.09
C ALA A 304 -0.48 -16.18 -5.17
N ARG A 305 0.08 -16.72 -6.26
CA ARG A 305 0.32 -18.18 -6.40
C ARG A 305 1.35 -18.69 -5.40
N LYS A 306 2.47 -17.98 -5.23
CA LYS A 306 3.51 -18.33 -4.25
C LYS A 306 2.94 -18.35 -2.82
N ILE A 307 2.24 -17.29 -2.43
CA ILE A 307 1.64 -17.15 -1.10
C ILE A 307 0.56 -18.21 -0.86
N LEU A 308 -0.30 -18.48 -1.86
CA LEU A 308 -1.34 -19.50 -1.74
C LEU A 308 -0.74 -20.91 -1.65
N TYR A 309 0.36 -21.18 -2.33
CA TYR A 309 1.09 -22.44 -2.20
C TYR A 309 1.70 -22.59 -0.80
N GLU A 310 2.42 -21.58 -0.32
CA GLU A 310 3.12 -21.67 0.97
C GLU A 310 2.16 -21.64 2.16
N HIS A 311 1.23 -20.69 2.20
CA HIS A 311 0.34 -20.51 3.36
C HIS A 311 -1.02 -21.18 3.19
N GLY A 312 -1.44 -21.49 1.96
CA GLY A 312 -2.72 -22.17 1.71
C GLY A 312 -2.61 -23.69 1.67
N MET A 313 -1.44 -24.24 1.34
CA MET A 313 -1.27 -25.69 1.12
C MET A 313 -0.19 -26.34 2.01
N ARG A 314 0.92 -25.66 2.30
CA ARG A 314 2.07 -26.29 2.95
C ARG A 314 1.99 -26.25 4.47
N ASN A 315 1.74 -25.09 5.06
CA ASN A 315 1.79 -24.95 6.51
C ASN A 315 0.84 -23.86 7.04
N LEU A 316 0.14 -24.17 8.13
CA LEU A 316 -0.62 -23.23 8.95
C LEU A 316 -0.33 -23.46 10.44
N ASP A 317 0.60 -22.70 11.00
CA ASP A 317 1.06 -22.85 12.38
C ASP A 317 0.95 -21.57 13.23
N LYS A 318 0.69 -20.42 12.60
CA LYS A 318 0.57 -19.11 13.25
C LYS A 318 -0.34 -18.17 12.47
N GLY A 319 -0.56 -16.97 13.01
CA GLY A 319 -1.31 -15.90 12.34
C GLY A 319 -0.76 -15.64 10.93
N TYR A 320 -1.65 -15.34 9.99
CA TYR A 320 -1.28 -15.17 8.58
C TYR A 320 -0.24 -14.06 8.39
N ASP A 321 -0.38 -12.95 9.10
CA ASP A 321 0.56 -11.84 9.12
C ASP A 321 1.98 -12.27 9.58
N PHE A 322 2.08 -13.01 10.68
CA PHE A 322 3.36 -13.54 11.16
C PHE A 322 3.98 -14.52 10.16
N ALA A 323 3.17 -15.43 9.62
CA ALA A 323 3.63 -16.42 8.65
C ALA A 323 4.15 -15.74 7.37
N LEU A 324 3.43 -14.73 6.88
CA LEU A 324 3.80 -13.96 5.69
C LEU A 324 5.08 -13.16 5.92
N SER A 325 5.21 -12.50 7.08
CA SER A 325 6.43 -11.76 7.44
C SER A 325 7.64 -12.67 7.49
N GLU A 326 7.56 -13.82 8.17
CA GLU A 326 8.69 -14.74 8.28
C GLU A 326 9.10 -15.32 6.93
N TRP A 327 8.13 -15.56 6.05
CA TRP A 327 8.39 -16.02 4.69
C TRP A 327 9.11 -14.95 3.87
N CYS A 328 8.64 -13.69 3.89
CA CYS A 328 9.31 -12.56 3.26
C CYS A 328 10.70 -12.25 3.85
N ASP A 329 10.89 -12.49 5.15
CA ASP A 329 12.21 -12.35 5.80
C ASP A 329 13.16 -13.52 5.47
N GLY A 330 12.67 -14.57 4.78
CA GLY A 330 13.45 -15.75 4.43
C GLY A 330 13.79 -16.65 5.63
N GLN A 331 13.02 -16.58 6.71
CA GLN A 331 13.23 -17.35 7.94
C GLN A 331 12.64 -18.77 7.88
N THR A 332 11.81 -19.05 6.87
CA THR A 332 11.16 -20.34 6.67
C THR A 332 12.12 -21.37 6.06
N LYS A 333 12.47 -22.42 6.81
CA LYS A 333 13.34 -23.51 6.35
C LYS A 333 12.65 -24.33 5.23
N ASN A 334 13.42 -24.75 4.22
CA ASN A 334 13.00 -25.66 3.13
C ASN A 334 11.84 -25.15 2.24
N MET A 335 11.69 -23.84 2.07
CA MET A 335 10.72 -23.24 1.14
C MET A 335 11.42 -22.68 -0.11
N GLY A 336 10.65 -22.49 -1.20
CA GLY A 336 11.15 -22.08 -2.52
C GLY A 336 11.69 -20.64 -2.58
N GLU A 337 11.50 -19.97 -3.72
CA GLU A 337 11.95 -18.57 -3.90
C GLU A 337 11.32 -17.64 -2.85
N ARG A 338 12.14 -16.73 -2.30
CA ARG A 338 11.71 -15.71 -1.34
C ARG A 338 10.79 -14.67 -1.98
N CYS A 339 10.04 -14.00 -1.12
CA CYS A 339 9.59 -12.62 -1.32
C CYS A 339 10.79 -11.64 -1.17
#